data_AF-A0A1U9KU82-F1
#
_entry.id   AF-A0A1U9KU82-F1
#
_cell.length_a   1.000
_cell.length_b   1.000
_cell.length_c   1.000
_cell.angle_alpha   90.00
_cell.angle_beta   90.00
_cell.angle_gamma   90.00
#
_symmetry.space_group_name_H-M   'P 1'
#
loop_
_entity.id
_entity.type
_entity.pdbx_description
1 polymer ?
#
loop_
_entity_poly.entity_id
_entity_poly.type
_entity_poly.pdbx_seq_one_letter_code
_entity_poly.pdbx_strand_id
1 'polypeptide(L)'
;MQSPSCNRCAVPLPAMAFAGPLSSCVDCRNNPPPWRHAQAAYVYDDWSRRLILPLKYADRTENALFIAQVMQRAGAEMLRDADWIIPVPLHRWRLLKRRYNQAALIAKKISEKPGTPSYMPDVIERTIPTKALARLTARQRAAVVHDAFIVSRRYRSIIQGKKIVICDDVLTTGSTVGACTRLLHACGAERVDVLVAARTAQALPANKNDGKAL
;
A
#
# COMPACT_ATOMS: atom_id res chain seq x y z
N MET A 1 -21.67 5.23 -6.33
CA MET A 1 -20.71 5.48 -7.42
C MET A 1 -19.36 5.80 -6.79
N GLN A 2 -18.29 5.07 -7.15
CA GLN A 2 -16.94 5.45 -6.71
C GLN A 2 -16.54 6.72 -7.47
N SER A 3 -16.16 7.78 -6.75
CA SER A 3 -15.59 8.98 -7.36
C SER A 3 -14.35 8.61 -8.17
N PRO A 4 -14.08 9.30 -9.30
CA PRO A 4 -12.87 9.05 -10.07
C PRO A 4 -11.64 9.19 -9.17
N SER A 5 -10.65 8.32 -9.33
CA SER A 5 -9.41 8.34 -8.55
C SER A 5 -8.21 8.22 -9.45
N CYS A 6 -7.05 8.68 -8.96
CA CYS A 6 -5.79 8.55 -9.66
C CYS A 6 -5.43 7.07 -9.83
N ASN A 7 -5.21 6.60 -11.05
CA ASN A 7 -4.81 5.23 -11.34
C ASN A 7 -3.48 4.82 -10.68
N ARG A 8 -2.60 5.79 -10.38
CA ARG A 8 -1.28 5.55 -9.79
C ARG A 8 -1.28 5.59 -8.28
N CYS A 9 -2.08 6.42 -7.62
CA CYS A 9 -2.02 6.51 -6.15
C CYS A 9 -3.38 6.40 -5.45
N ALA A 10 -4.44 6.06 -6.20
CA ALA A 10 -5.82 5.96 -5.74
C ALA A 10 -6.37 7.24 -5.08
N VAL A 11 -5.68 8.39 -5.17
CA VAL A 11 -6.18 9.64 -4.57
C VAL A 11 -7.47 10.05 -5.28
N PRO A 12 -8.54 10.41 -4.56
CA PRO A 12 -9.77 10.88 -5.19
C PRO A 12 -9.49 12.11 -6.05
N LEU A 13 -10.09 12.15 -7.23
CA LEU A 13 -10.04 13.29 -8.14
C LEU A 13 -11.36 14.06 -8.04
N PRO A 14 -11.33 15.40 -7.97
CA PRO A 14 -12.54 16.21 -7.85
C PRO A 14 -13.53 16.05 -9.02
N ALA A 15 -13.01 15.77 -10.22
CA ALA A 15 -13.81 15.49 -11.41
C ALA A 15 -12.99 14.65 -12.42
N MET A 16 -13.68 13.91 -13.31
CA MET A 16 -13.04 13.16 -14.41
C MET A 16 -12.19 14.06 -15.33
N ALA A 17 -12.57 15.34 -15.47
CA ALA A 17 -11.81 16.32 -16.27
C ALA A 17 -10.37 16.53 -15.74
N PHE A 18 -10.12 16.35 -14.45
CA PHE A 18 -8.77 16.45 -13.85
C PHE A 18 -7.92 15.20 -14.02
N ALA A 19 -8.52 14.11 -14.50
CA ALA A 19 -7.86 12.82 -14.68
C ALA A 19 -6.94 12.83 -15.91
N GLY A 20 -7.23 13.65 -16.93
CA GLY A 20 -6.52 13.63 -18.20
C GLY A 20 -6.61 12.26 -18.90
N PRO A 21 -5.86 12.01 -19.98
CA PRO A 21 -5.92 10.76 -20.75
C PRO A 21 -5.52 9.51 -19.94
N LEU A 22 -4.73 9.72 -18.87
CA LEU A 22 -4.12 8.66 -18.07
C LEU A 22 -4.74 8.53 -16.67
N SER A 23 -5.83 9.25 -16.37
CA SER A 23 -6.46 9.28 -15.06
C SER A 23 -5.49 9.47 -13.88
N SER A 24 -4.55 10.42 -13.96
CA SER A 24 -3.45 10.58 -13.00
C SER A 24 -3.44 11.98 -12.37
N CYS A 25 -3.18 12.09 -11.06
CA CYS A 25 -3.07 13.38 -10.36
C CYS A 25 -1.76 14.11 -10.69
N VAL A 26 -1.70 15.42 -10.41
CA VAL A 26 -0.51 16.26 -10.64
C VAL A 26 0.75 15.66 -10.01
N ASP A 27 0.67 15.22 -8.75
CA ASP A 27 1.83 14.68 -8.04
C ASP A 27 2.37 13.40 -8.68
N CYS A 28 1.49 12.52 -9.14
CA CYS A 28 1.91 11.28 -9.81
C CYS A 28 2.44 11.50 -11.22
N ARG A 29 2.07 12.61 -11.87
CA ARG A 29 2.66 13.04 -13.15
C ARG A 29 4.06 13.60 -12.94
N ASN A 30 4.25 14.43 -11.92
CA ASN A 30 5.53 15.07 -11.61
C ASN A 30 6.52 14.11 -10.94
N ASN A 31 6.02 13.21 -10.09
CA ASN A 31 6.80 12.25 -9.34
C ASN A 31 6.11 10.88 -9.36
N PRO A 32 6.28 10.11 -10.45
CA PRO A 32 5.74 8.76 -10.57
C PRO A 32 6.10 7.87 -9.37
N PRO A 33 5.12 7.18 -8.76
CA PRO A 33 5.45 6.16 -7.77
C PRO A 33 6.17 4.98 -8.44
N PRO A 34 6.90 4.16 -7.67
CA PRO A 34 7.65 3.02 -8.20
C PRO A 34 6.77 1.81 -8.58
N TRP A 35 5.45 1.88 -8.38
CA TRP A 35 4.49 0.84 -8.78
C TRP A 35 3.67 1.33 -9.97
N ARG A 36 3.02 0.40 -10.68
CA ARG A 36 2.24 0.70 -11.88
C ARG A 36 0.89 1.33 -11.54
N HIS A 37 0.02 0.60 -10.86
CA HIS A 37 -1.30 1.08 -10.44
C HIS A 37 -1.53 0.89 -8.95
N ALA A 38 -2.36 1.77 -8.38
CA ALA A 38 -2.88 1.60 -7.03
C ALA A 38 -4.41 1.71 -7.04
N GLN A 39 -5.06 0.82 -6.27
CA GLN A 39 -6.49 0.83 -6.06
C GLN A 39 -6.80 0.84 -4.55
N ALA A 40 -7.81 1.62 -4.17
CA ALA A 40 -8.32 1.65 -2.82
C ALA A 40 -9.80 1.23 -2.79
N ALA A 41 -10.20 0.46 -1.78
CA ALA A 41 -11.61 0.14 -1.55
C ALA A 41 -12.40 1.35 -1.04
N TYR A 42 -11.76 2.22 -0.26
CA TYR A 42 -12.36 3.40 0.35
C TYR A 42 -11.47 4.65 0.21
N VAL A 43 -12.12 5.81 0.14
CA VAL A 43 -11.47 7.09 0.45
C VAL A 43 -11.38 7.22 1.95
N TYR A 44 -10.19 7.51 2.50
CA TYR A 44 -9.99 7.72 3.93
C TYR A 44 -10.46 9.14 4.33
N ASP A 45 -11.74 9.22 4.64
CA ASP A 45 -12.50 10.34 5.22
C ASP A 45 -13.01 9.99 6.63
N ASP A 46 -13.72 10.89 7.30
CA ASP A 46 -14.21 10.65 8.67
C ASP A 46 -15.20 9.47 8.78
N TRP A 47 -15.93 9.15 7.71
CA TRP A 47 -16.90 8.05 7.66
C TRP A 47 -16.22 6.68 7.50
N SER A 48 -15.32 6.56 6.53
CA SER A 48 -14.46 5.39 6.39
C SER A 48 -13.53 5.24 7.59
N ARG A 49 -13.11 6.32 8.28
CA ARG A 49 -12.43 6.26 9.58
C ARG A 49 -13.26 5.46 10.57
N ARG A 50 -14.57 5.69 10.66
CA ARG A 50 -15.47 4.96 11.58
C ARG A 50 -15.70 3.50 11.19
N LEU A 51 -15.49 3.13 9.93
CA LEU A 51 -15.50 1.73 9.48
C LEU A 51 -14.13 1.04 9.64
N ILE A 52 -13.05 1.79 9.45
CA ILE A 52 -11.66 1.30 9.43
C ILE A 52 -11.00 1.36 10.83
N LEU A 53 -11.40 2.29 11.70
CA LEU A 53 -10.83 2.44 13.05
C LEU A 53 -11.27 1.37 14.05
N PRO A 54 -12.53 0.88 14.06
CA PRO A 54 -12.89 -0.25 14.92
C PRO A 54 -12.02 -1.49 14.63
N LEU A 55 -11.43 -1.59 13.43
CA LEU A 55 -10.45 -2.62 13.05
C LEU A 55 -9.12 -2.53 13.79
N LYS A 56 -8.77 -1.37 14.35
CA LYS A 56 -7.48 -1.17 15.04
C LYS A 56 -7.52 -1.63 16.50
N TYR A 57 -8.69 -1.93 17.07
CA TYR A 57 -8.83 -2.06 18.53
C TYR A 57 -9.76 -3.16 19.07
N ALA A 58 -10.35 -4.04 18.25
CA ALA A 58 -11.43 -4.92 18.75
C ALA A 58 -11.29 -6.43 18.48
N ASP A 59 -10.10 -7.00 18.28
CA ASP A 59 -9.90 -8.48 18.19
C ASP A 59 -10.82 -9.26 17.21
N ARG A 60 -11.50 -8.57 16.27
CA ARG A 60 -12.49 -9.15 15.35
C ARG A 60 -11.90 -9.36 13.96
N THR A 61 -11.30 -10.53 13.75
CA THR A 61 -10.83 -11.01 12.42
C THR A 61 -11.95 -11.08 11.37
N GLU A 62 -13.20 -11.14 11.83
CA GLU A 62 -14.44 -11.11 11.05
C GLU A 62 -14.49 -9.93 10.06
N ASN A 63 -13.97 -8.77 10.48
CA ASN A 63 -13.97 -7.57 9.64
C ASN A 63 -12.97 -7.65 8.47
N ALA A 64 -11.92 -8.48 8.59
CA ALA A 64 -10.97 -8.67 7.49
C ALA A 64 -11.63 -9.33 6.27
N LEU A 65 -12.63 -10.19 6.49
CA LEU A 65 -13.40 -10.81 5.41
C LEU A 65 -14.19 -9.77 4.62
N PHE A 66 -14.94 -8.90 5.30
CA PHE A 66 -15.73 -7.86 4.64
C PHE A 66 -14.85 -6.91 3.83
N ILE A 67 -13.73 -6.48 4.39
CA ILE A 67 -12.78 -5.59 3.71
C ILE A 67 -12.15 -6.29 2.51
N ALA A 68 -11.73 -7.55 2.67
CA ALA A 68 -11.18 -8.35 1.58
C ALA A 68 -12.18 -8.47 0.42
N GLN A 69 -13.47 -8.67 0.70
CA GLN A 69 -14.50 -8.73 -0.35
C GLN A 69 -14.66 -7.42 -1.11
N VAL A 70 -14.58 -6.28 -0.43
CA VAL A 70 -14.67 -4.96 -1.11
C VAL A 70 -13.38 -4.68 -1.89
N MET A 71 -12.22 -4.99 -1.32
CA MET A 71 -10.92 -4.87 -2.01
C MET A 71 -10.83 -5.78 -3.23
N GLN A 72 -11.34 -7.02 -3.15
CA GLN A 72 -11.43 -7.95 -4.29
C GLN A 72 -12.23 -7.35 -5.43
N ARG A 73 -13.36 -6.70 -5.13
CA ARG A 73 -14.20 -6.06 -6.15
C ARG A 73 -13.50 -4.84 -6.75
N ALA A 74 -12.89 -4.00 -5.90
CA ALA A 74 -12.18 -2.81 -6.37
C ALA A 74 -10.97 -3.15 -7.24
N GLY A 75 -10.18 -4.16 -6.84
CA GLY A 75 -8.96 -4.59 -7.53
C GLY A 75 -9.12 -5.81 -8.44
N ALA A 76 -10.34 -6.12 -8.91
CA ALA A 76 -10.62 -7.39 -9.60
C ALA A 76 -9.70 -7.64 -10.81
N GLU A 77 -9.43 -6.62 -11.62
CA GLU A 77 -8.55 -6.71 -12.79
C GLU A 77 -7.09 -6.95 -12.38
N MET A 78 -6.55 -6.15 -11.45
CA MET A 78 -5.16 -6.31 -11.00
C MET A 78 -4.91 -7.65 -10.30
N LEU A 79 -5.91 -8.18 -9.58
CA LEU A 79 -5.82 -9.48 -8.93
C LEU A 79 -5.83 -10.61 -9.96
N ARG A 80 -6.71 -10.55 -10.97
CA ARG A 80 -6.81 -11.59 -12.00
C ARG A 80 -5.50 -11.80 -12.75
N ASP A 81 -4.79 -10.70 -13.03
CA ASP A 81 -3.55 -10.73 -13.82
C ASP A 81 -2.30 -10.93 -12.97
N ALA A 82 -2.42 -11.07 -11.65
CA ALA A 82 -1.28 -11.20 -10.75
C ALA A 82 -0.97 -12.67 -10.45
N ASP A 83 0.31 -12.97 -10.30
CA ASP A 83 0.77 -14.25 -9.77
C ASP A 83 0.56 -14.28 -8.26
N TRP A 84 0.99 -13.22 -7.56
CA TRP A 84 1.09 -13.20 -6.10
C TRP A 84 0.49 -11.96 -5.44
N ILE A 85 -0.01 -12.16 -4.22
CA ILE A 85 -0.36 -11.10 -3.30
C ILE A 85 0.56 -11.13 -2.07
N ILE A 86 1.25 -10.02 -1.82
CA ILE A 86 2.24 -9.87 -0.75
C ILE A 86 1.77 -8.78 0.20
N PRO A 87 1.55 -9.07 1.49
CA PRO A 87 1.20 -8.04 2.45
C PRO A 87 2.41 -7.18 2.81
N VAL A 88 2.19 -5.89 3.06
CA VAL A 88 3.21 -5.03 3.68
C VAL A 88 3.55 -5.57 5.07
N PRO A 89 4.83 -5.82 5.39
CA PRO A 89 5.20 -6.39 6.68
C PRO A 89 5.11 -5.36 7.80
N LEU A 90 4.40 -5.74 8.86
CA LEU A 90 4.45 -5.01 10.12
C LEU A 90 5.77 -5.31 10.85
N HIS A 91 6.28 -4.36 11.63
CA HIS A 91 7.44 -4.63 12.48
C HIS A 91 7.09 -5.65 13.57
N ARG A 92 7.96 -6.62 13.87
CA ARG A 92 7.76 -7.67 14.91
C ARG A 92 7.26 -7.15 16.26
N TRP A 93 7.83 -6.06 16.78
CA TRP A 93 7.36 -5.41 18.03
C TRP A 93 5.95 -4.82 17.94
N ARG A 94 5.49 -4.40 16.75
CA ARG A 94 4.10 -3.96 16.55
C ARG A 94 3.15 -5.15 16.43
N LEU A 95 3.58 -6.28 15.86
CA LEU A 95 2.80 -7.53 15.85
C LEU A 95 2.54 -8.02 17.27
N LEU A 96 3.57 -7.99 18.13
CA LEU A 96 3.44 -8.34 19.54
C LEU A 96 2.43 -7.45 20.30
N LYS A 97 2.30 -6.17 19.93
CA LYS A 97 1.36 -5.22 20.56
C LYS A 97 -0.06 -5.24 19.95
N ARG A 98 -0.19 -5.60 18.67
CA ARG A 98 -1.46 -5.60 17.91
C ARG A 98 -2.02 -7.00 17.61
N ARG A 99 -1.35 -8.06 18.07
CA ARG A 99 -1.66 -9.48 17.86
C ARG A 99 -1.60 -10.00 16.41
N TYR A 100 -1.83 -9.17 15.38
CA TYR A 100 -1.81 -9.57 13.97
C TYR A 100 -1.40 -8.46 13.00
N ASN A 101 -0.96 -8.86 11.79
CA ASN A 101 -0.75 -7.97 10.64
C ASN A 101 -2.06 -7.84 9.84
N GLN A 102 -2.73 -6.69 9.92
CA GLN A 102 -4.00 -6.45 9.22
C GLN A 102 -3.88 -6.67 7.70
N ALA A 103 -2.80 -6.17 7.09
CA ALA A 103 -2.55 -6.36 5.67
C ALA A 103 -2.43 -7.84 5.29
N ALA A 104 -1.79 -8.64 6.16
CA ALA A 104 -1.62 -10.08 5.95
C ALA A 104 -2.94 -10.85 6.08
N LEU A 105 -3.77 -10.51 7.08
CA LEU A 105 -5.10 -11.12 7.24
C LEU A 105 -5.99 -10.83 6.02
N ILE A 106 -6.00 -9.58 5.57
CA ILE A 106 -6.78 -9.16 4.41
C ILE A 106 -6.25 -9.87 3.15
N ALA A 107 -4.94 -9.84 2.90
CA ALA A 107 -4.32 -10.49 1.75
C ALA A 107 -4.62 -12.00 1.69
N LYS A 108 -4.56 -12.69 2.83
CA LYS A 108 -4.94 -14.11 2.93
C LYS A 108 -6.40 -14.32 2.55
N LYS A 109 -7.32 -13.49 3.07
CA LYS A 109 -8.75 -13.56 2.70
C LYS A 109 -9.01 -13.24 1.24
N ILE A 110 -8.21 -12.35 0.64
CA ILE A 110 -8.28 -12.08 -0.79
C ILE A 110 -7.90 -13.33 -1.60
N SER A 111 -6.82 -14.02 -1.23
CA SER A 111 -6.31 -15.20 -1.95
C SER A 111 -7.15 -16.47 -1.82
N GLU A 112 -8.06 -16.53 -0.85
CA GLU A 112 -8.92 -17.71 -0.64
C GLU A 112 -9.99 -17.86 -1.75
N LYS A 113 -10.20 -16.83 -2.58
CA LYS A 113 -11.19 -16.86 -3.65
C LYS A 113 -10.60 -17.43 -4.95
N PRO A 114 -11.32 -18.28 -5.70
CA PRO A 114 -10.86 -18.76 -7.00
C PRO A 114 -10.54 -17.60 -7.97
N GLY A 115 -9.48 -17.77 -8.76
CA GLY A 115 -9.03 -16.76 -9.74
C GLY A 115 -8.32 -15.55 -9.12
N THR A 116 -7.85 -15.66 -7.88
CA THR A 116 -7.03 -14.65 -7.21
C THR A 116 -5.58 -15.14 -7.05
N PRO A 117 -4.60 -14.23 -6.86
CA PRO A 117 -3.20 -14.60 -6.80
C PRO A 117 -2.84 -15.40 -5.55
N SER A 118 -1.75 -16.17 -5.62
CA SER A 118 -1.25 -16.94 -4.48
C SER A 118 -0.74 -16.01 -3.36
N TYR A 119 -1.09 -16.33 -2.12
CA TYR A 119 -0.68 -15.55 -0.96
C TYR A 119 0.75 -15.87 -0.51
N MET A 120 1.57 -14.82 -0.38
CA MET A 120 2.99 -14.91 -0.07
C MET A 120 3.36 -14.01 1.12
N PRO A 121 3.12 -14.45 2.37
CA PRO A 121 3.24 -13.61 3.58
C PRO A 121 4.67 -13.16 3.91
N ASP A 122 5.65 -14.00 3.60
CA ASP A 122 7.00 -13.91 4.16
C ASP A 122 8.03 -13.43 3.14
N VAL A 123 7.59 -12.89 2.00
CA VAL A 123 8.51 -12.43 0.95
C VAL A 123 9.31 -11.24 1.40
N ILE A 124 8.65 -10.28 2.07
CA ILE A 124 9.28 -9.06 2.56
C ILE A 124 9.30 -9.11 4.08
N GLU A 125 10.47 -8.90 4.66
CA GLU A 125 10.67 -8.84 6.09
C GLU A 125 11.03 -7.40 6.48
N ARG A 126 10.57 -6.97 7.66
CA ARG A 126 10.94 -5.66 8.22
C ARG A 126 11.97 -5.81 9.33
N THR A 127 13.19 -5.33 9.08
CA THR A 127 14.38 -5.52 9.94
C THR A 127 14.57 -4.40 10.97
N ILE A 128 14.14 -3.16 10.69
CA ILE A 128 14.37 -1.99 11.56
C ILE A 128 13.09 -1.52 12.29
N PRO A 129 13.13 -1.32 13.63
CA PRO A 129 12.02 -0.78 14.41
C PRO A 129 11.71 0.68 14.12
N THR A 130 10.42 1.02 14.11
CA THR A 130 9.93 2.39 13.83
C THR A 130 10.32 3.42 14.88
N LYS A 131 10.63 3.01 16.13
CA LYS A 131 11.02 3.95 17.20
C LYS A 131 12.27 4.76 16.85
N ALA A 132 13.16 4.23 16.01
CA ALA A 132 14.37 4.92 15.57
C ALA A 132 14.09 6.14 14.64
N LEU A 133 12.87 6.31 14.14
CA LEU A 133 12.54 7.35 13.14
C LEU A 133 12.08 8.69 13.71
N ALA A 134 11.74 8.75 15.01
CA ALA A 134 11.09 9.93 15.61
C ALA A 134 12.00 11.17 15.67
N ARG A 135 13.33 10.99 15.64
CA ARG A 135 14.33 12.06 15.70
C ARG A 135 14.95 12.40 14.33
N LEU A 136 14.44 11.83 13.24
CA LEU A 136 15.03 11.95 11.91
C LEU A 136 14.31 12.97 11.03
N THR A 137 15.08 13.72 10.25
CA THR A 137 14.56 14.60 9.18
C THR A 137 13.78 13.80 8.14
N ALA A 138 12.95 14.44 7.32
CA ALA A 138 12.16 13.74 6.28
C ALA A 138 13.05 12.90 5.32
N ARG A 139 14.23 13.42 4.95
CA ARG A 139 15.19 12.72 4.09
C ARG A 139 15.83 11.50 4.77
N GLN A 140 16.23 11.64 6.03
CA GLN A 140 16.75 10.53 6.83
C GLN A 140 15.67 9.47 7.09
N ARG A 141 14.42 9.89 7.32
CA ARG A 141 13.28 8.97 7.43
C ARG A 141 13.08 8.17 6.14
N ALA A 142 13.20 8.79 4.97
CA ALA A 142 13.08 8.09 3.69
C ALA A 142 14.18 7.03 3.50
N ALA A 143 15.43 7.35 3.82
CA ALA A 143 16.56 6.41 3.74
C ALA A 143 16.42 5.23 4.73
N VAL A 144 16.10 5.50 6.00
CA VAL A 144 15.93 4.42 6.99
C VAL A 144 14.71 3.55 6.68
N VAL A 145 13.63 4.11 6.11
CA VAL A 145 12.48 3.32 5.64
C VAL A 145 12.87 2.42 4.49
N HIS A 146 13.75 2.84 3.59
CA HIS A 146 14.28 1.98 2.52
C HIS A 146 15.07 0.79 3.11
N ASP A 147 15.96 1.03 4.07
CA ASP A 147 16.81 -0.02 4.66
C ASP A 147 16.09 -0.88 5.71
N ALA A 148 14.86 -0.50 6.07
CA ALA A 148 14.05 -1.22 7.04
C ALA A 148 13.43 -2.51 6.48
N PHE A 149 13.52 -2.76 5.18
CA PHE A 149 12.89 -3.91 4.54
C PHE A 149 13.90 -4.72 3.73
N ILE A 150 13.73 -6.03 3.72
CA ILE A 150 14.51 -6.95 2.90
C ILE A 150 13.58 -7.96 2.23
N VAL A 151 13.99 -8.49 1.09
CA VAL A 151 13.38 -9.70 0.52
C VAL A 151 14.11 -10.92 1.06
N SER A 152 13.36 -11.85 1.65
CA SER A 152 13.91 -13.10 2.20
C SER A 152 14.64 -13.88 1.10
N ARG A 153 15.84 -14.40 1.42
CA ARG A 153 16.73 -15.04 0.42
C ARG A 153 16.04 -16.15 -0.36
N ARG A 154 15.16 -16.92 0.30
CA ARG A 154 14.40 -18.03 -0.28
C ARG A 154 13.44 -17.63 -1.41
N TYR A 155 13.00 -16.37 -1.46
CA TYR A 155 12.02 -15.91 -2.45
C TYR A 155 12.63 -15.15 -3.62
N ARG A 156 13.92 -14.79 -3.56
CA ARG A 156 14.56 -13.92 -4.57
C ARG A 156 14.44 -14.47 -6.00
N SER A 157 14.75 -15.75 -6.20
CA SER A 157 14.63 -16.39 -7.53
C SER A 157 13.18 -16.52 -7.98
N ILE A 158 12.27 -16.69 -7.03
CA ILE A 158 10.87 -16.97 -7.33
C ILE A 158 10.14 -15.67 -7.76
N ILE A 159 10.59 -14.49 -7.28
CA ILE A 159 10.05 -13.17 -7.65
C ILE A 159 10.30 -12.80 -9.12
N GLN A 160 11.35 -13.37 -9.73
CA GLN A 160 11.77 -12.96 -11.07
C GLN A 160 10.67 -13.20 -12.11
N GLY A 161 10.35 -12.16 -12.88
CA GLY A 161 9.30 -12.19 -13.90
C GLY A 161 7.87 -12.26 -13.36
N LYS A 162 7.66 -12.06 -12.04
CA LYS A 162 6.33 -12.13 -11.44
C LYS A 162 5.57 -10.82 -11.49
N LYS A 163 4.26 -10.93 -11.66
CA LYS A 163 3.27 -9.87 -11.51
C LYS A 163 2.72 -9.93 -10.08
N ILE A 164 2.99 -8.89 -9.31
CA ILE A 164 2.76 -8.88 -7.87
C ILE A 164 1.77 -7.78 -7.48
N VAL A 165 0.84 -8.10 -6.59
CA VAL A 165 0.01 -7.12 -5.88
C VAL A 165 0.51 -6.98 -4.46
N ILE A 166 0.92 -5.77 -4.06
CA ILE A 166 1.18 -5.44 -2.66
C ILE A 166 -0.15 -5.09 -1.98
N CYS A 167 -0.41 -5.69 -0.82
CA CYS A 167 -1.59 -5.42 -0.01
C CYS A 167 -1.22 -4.61 1.26
N ASP A 168 -1.97 -3.55 1.56
CA ASP A 168 -1.82 -2.77 2.81
C ASP A 168 -3.17 -2.30 3.37
N ASP A 169 -3.20 -1.84 4.63
CA ASP A 169 -4.43 -1.30 5.23
C ASP A 169 -4.74 0.11 4.70
N VAL A 170 -3.78 1.04 4.80
CA VAL A 170 -3.98 2.45 4.44
C VAL A 170 -2.79 3.00 3.66
N LEU A 171 -3.05 3.47 2.44
CA LEU A 171 -2.10 4.22 1.64
C LEU A 171 -2.12 5.70 2.05
N THR A 172 -1.03 6.15 2.66
CA THR A 172 -0.79 7.57 3.00
C THR A 172 0.17 8.19 1.99
N THR A 173 1.41 8.51 2.36
CA THR A 173 2.43 8.99 1.43
C THR A 173 2.94 7.91 0.46
N GLY A 174 2.64 6.64 0.74
CA GLY A 174 3.16 5.51 -0.02
C GLY A 174 4.63 5.20 0.23
N SER A 175 5.28 5.81 1.23
CA SER A 175 6.71 5.57 1.50
C SER A 175 7.01 4.10 1.82
N THR A 176 6.18 3.45 2.64
CA THR A 176 6.32 2.03 3.01
C THR A 176 6.13 1.11 1.80
N VAL A 177 4.99 1.26 1.11
CA VAL A 177 4.66 0.49 -0.10
C VAL A 177 5.71 0.71 -1.19
N GLY A 178 6.20 1.95 -1.34
CA GLY A 178 7.24 2.30 -2.30
C GLY A 178 8.59 1.65 -1.99
N ALA A 179 8.97 1.52 -0.72
CA ALA A 179 10.17 0.77 -0.34
C ALA A 179 10.02 -0.72 -0.68
N CYS A 180 8.88 -1.32 -0.33
CA CYS A 180 8.58 -2.71 -0.67
C CYS A 180 8.59 -2.95 -2.18
N THR A 181 7.99 -2.04 -2.95
CA THR A 181 7.93 -2.09 -4.41
C THR A 181 9.32 -2.09 -5.04
N ARG A 182 10.19 -1.15 -4.60
CA ARG A 182 11.56 -1.07 -5.10
C ARG A 182 12.36 -2.34 -4.82
N LEU A 183 12.16 -2.96 -3.66
CA LEU A 183 12.81 -4.23 -3.32
C LEU A 183 12.37 -5.38 -4.23
N LEU A 184 11.07 -5.46 -4.55
CA LEU A 184 10.55 -6.48 -5.46
C LEU A 184 11.09 -6.29 -6.88
N HIS A 185 11.13 -5.05 -7.39
CA HIS A 185 11.74 -4.75 -8.68
C HIS A 185 13.25 -5.03 -8.70
N ALA A 186 13.97 -4.73 -7.62
CA ALA A 186 15.38 -5.11 -7.49
C ALA A 186 15.60 -6.64 -7.49
N CYS A 187 14.57 -7.42 -7.18
CA CYS A 187 14.58 -8.88 -7.30
C CYS A 187 14.02 -9.39 -8.64
N GLY A 188 13.75 -8.49 -9.60
CA GLY A 188 13.33 -8.84 -10.95
C GLY A 188 11.81 -9.02 -11.15
N ALA A 189 10.97 -8.49 -10.26
CA ALA A 189 9.52 -8.47 -10.49
C ALA A 189 9.18 -7.73 -11.79
N GLU A 190 8.36 -8.34 -12.64
CA GLU A 190 7.91 -7.75 -13.92
C GLU A 190 7.00 -6.54 -13.67
N ARG A 191 6.06 -6.71 -12.73
CA ARG A 191 5.02 -5.72 -12.44
C ARG A 191 4.71 -5.72 -10.95
N VAL A 192 4.53 -4.52 -10.39
CA VAL A 192 4.03 -4.34 -9.03
C VAL A 192 2.84 -3.38 -9.08
N ASP A 193 1.69 -3.86 -8.62
CA ASP A 193 0.47 -3.08 -8.39
C ASP A 193 0.17 -3.04 -6.88
N VAL A 194 -0.67 -2.10 -6.45
CA VAL A 194 -0.98 -1.85 -5.03
C VAL A 194 -2.47 -1.92 -4.78
N LEU A 195 -2.90 -2.69 -3.79
CA LEU A 195 -4.28 -2.78 -3.35
C LEU A 195 -4.36 -2.46 -1.86
N VAL A 196 -5.13 -1.43 -1.51
CA VAL A 196 -5.29 -1.01 -0.11
C VAL A 196 -6.75 -0.93 0.32
N ALA A 197 -7.01 -1.08 1.62
CA ALA A 197 -8.35 -0.86 2.13
C ALA A 197 -8.74 0.62 1.97
N ALA A 198 -7.84 1.57 2.26
CA ALA A 198 -8.14 2.98 2.08
C ALA A 198 -6.98 3.86 1.64
N ARG A 199 -7.33 4.99 1.01
CA ARG A 199 -6.39 6.05 0.58
C ARG A 199 -6.74 7.40 1.19
N THR A 200 -5.77 8.09 1.80
CA THR A 200 -5.98 9.45 2.31
C THR A 200 -6.21 10.48 1.21
N ALA A 201 -7.20 11.36 1.39
CA ALA A 201 -7.58 12.37 0.40
C ALA A 201 -6.50 13.44 0.15
N GLN A 202 -5.59 13.68 1.11
CA GLN A 202 -4.45 14.56 0.89
C GLN A 202 -3.32 13.82 0.18
N ALA A 203 -2.95 14.29 -1.01
CA ALA A 203 -1.54 14.36 -1.36
C ALA A 203 -0.97 15.55 -0.56
N LEU A 204 0.04 15.30 0.28
CA LEU A 204 0.67 16.39 1.01
C LEU A 204 1.24 17.39 -0.01
N PRO A 205 1.02 18.71 0.15
CA PRO A 205 1.64 19.69 -0.71
C PRO A 205 3.16 19.52 -0.66
N ALA A 206 3.79 19.35 -1.82
CA ALA A 206 5.22 19.46 -1.95
C ALA A 206 5.61 20.91 -1.61
N ASN A 207 6.25 21.08 -0.46
CA ASN A 207 7.07 22.23 -0.07
C ASN A 207 6.40 23.62 -0.19
N LYS A 208 5.82 24.11 0.91
CA LYS A 208 5.88 25.56 1.19
C LYS A 208 7.29 25.82 1.71
N ASN A 209 8.18 26.29 0.84
CA ASN A 209 9.36 26.99 1.29
C ASN A 209 8.88 28.25 2.02
N ASP A 210 9.21 28.32 3.31
CA ASP A 210 9.22 29.57 4.05
C ASP A 210 10.21 30.53 3.37
N GLY A 211 9.65 31.55 2.71
CA GLY A 211 10.34 32.74 2.28
C GLY A 211 10.05 33.87 3.26
N LYS A 212 10.90 33.92 4.31
CA LYS A 212 11.27 35.02 5.22
C LYS A 212 10.53 36.38 5.13
N ALA A 213 10.15 36.84 6.33
CA ALA A 213 10.35 38.18 6.87
C ALA A 213 10.77 39.30 5.91
N LEU A 214 9.90 40.31 5.78
CA LEU A 214 10.11 41.69 6.22
C LEU A 214 8.74 42.30 6.58
#